data_AF-A0A954JVG7-F1
#
_entry.id   AF-A0A954JVG7-F1
#
_cell.length_a   1.000
_cell.length_b   1.000
_cell.length_c   1.000
_cell.angle_alpha   90.00
_cell.angle_beta   90.00
_cell.angle_gamma   90.00
#
_symmetry.space_group_name_H-M   'P 1'
#
loop_
_entity.id
_entity.type
_entity.pdbx_description
1 polymer ?
#
loop_
_entity_poly.entity_id
_entity_poly.type
_entity_poly.pdbx_seq_one_letter_code
_entity_poly.pdbx_strand_id
1 'polypeptide(L)' 'ASGSLVGLKQGIIPPTLNYETPDPDCPLNVVRNEPLATDNKLFLKISTTAFGQASASVICGV' A
#
# COMPACT_ATOMS: atom_id res chain seq x y z
N ALA A 1 -6.68 1.17 -6.65
CA ALA A 1 -5.92 0.24 -7.51
C ALA A 1 -4.79 0.97 -8.24
N SER A 2 -5.03 2.17 -8.77
CA SER A 2 -4.07 2.92 -9.58
C SER A 2 -2.71 3.17 -8.91
N GLY A 3 -2.68 3.51 -7.61
CA GLY A 3 -1.41 3.74 -6.90
C GLY A 3 -0.51 2.50 -6.82
N SER A 4 -1.08 1.31 -6.61
CA SER A 4 -0.32 0.05 -6.54
C SER A 4 0.31 -0.32 -7.90
N LEU A 5 -0.38 -0.01 -9.01
CA LEU A 5 0.15 -0.26 -10.36
C LEU A 5 1.30 0.69 -10.71
N VAL A 6 1.19 1.97 -10.32
CA VAL A 6 2.27 2.94 -10.51
C VAL A 6 3.49 2.56 -9.69
N GLY A 7 3.29 2.20 -8.42
CA GLY A 7 4.36 1.73 -7.55
C GLY A 7 5.08 0.50 -8.10
N LEU A 8 4.32 -0.50 -8.55
CA LEU A 8 4.89 -1.70 -9.21
C LEU A 8 5.67 -1.36 -10.48
N LYS A 9 5.16 -0.45 -11.33
CA LYS A 9 5.84 -0.03 -12.56
C LYS A 9 7.15 0.73 -12.27
N GLN A 10 7.18 1.50 -11.19
CA GLN A 10 8.32 2.34 -10.81
C GLN A 10 9.29 1.65 -9.84
N GLY A 11 8.96 0.47 -9.31
CA GLY A 11 9.74 -0.20 -8.27
C GLY A 11 9.75 0.57 -6.95
N ILE A 12 8.64 1.22 -6.60
CA ILE A 12 8.51 2.01 -5.36
C ILE A 12 7.21 1.69 -4.62
N ILE A 13 7.25 1.82 -3.30
CA ILE A 13 6.09 1.82 -2.42
C ILE A 13 5.78 3.29 -2.11
N PRO A 14 4.60 3.80 -2.52
CA PRO A 14 4.24 5.19 -2.28
C PRO A 14 4.05 5.47 -0.79
N PRO A 15 4.38 6.69 -0.31
CA PRO A 15 4.19 7.04 1.08
C PRO A 15 2.71 7.21 1.42
N THR A 16 2.36 6.84 2.65
CA THR A 16 1.04 7.10 3.22
C THR A 16 1.01 8.53 3.74
N LEU A 17 0.26 9.41 3.06
CA LEU A 17 0.24 10.85 3.36
C LEU A 17 -0.43 11.19 4.69
N ASN A 18 -1.46 10.43 5.08
CA ASN A 18 -2.28 10.74 6.25
C ASN A 18 -1.83 9.98 7.52
N TYR A 19 -0.56 9.60 7.59
CA TYR A 19 0.00 8.85 8.73
C TYR A 19 0.95 9.73 9.55
N GLU A 20 0.36 10.60 10.39
CA GLU A 20 1.09 11.55 11.23
C GLU A 20 1.40 11.01 12.64
N THR A 21 0.36 10.52 13.32
CA THR A 21 0.44 10.00 14.69
C THR A 21 0.26 8.49 14.67
N PRO A 22 1.36 7.71 14.77
CA PRO A 22 1.26 6.25 14.86
C PRO A 22 0.60 5.83 16.17
N ASP A 23 -0.24 4.80 16.11
CA ASP A 23 -0.86 4.20 17.28
C ASP A 23 0.20 3.40 18.08
N PRO A 24 0.46 3.73 19.36
CA PRO A 24 1.45 3.02 20.18
C PRO A 24 1.06 1.57 20.48
N ASP A 25 -0.24 1.25 20.48
CA ASP A 25 -0.74 -0.10 20.75
C ASP A 25 -0.74 -0.97 19.48
N CYS A 26 -0.57 -0.36 18.30
CA CYS A 26 -0.59 -1.02 17.00
C CYS A 26 0.57 -0.57 16.09
N PRO A 27 1.77 -1.16 16.26
CA PRO A 27 2.95 -0.80 15.46
C PRO A 27 2.84 -1.38 14.04
N LEU A 28 2.26 -0.60 13.12
CA LEU A 28 2.16 -0.95 11.71
C LEU A 28 3.40 -0.55 10.93
N ASN A 29 3.85 -1.41 10.01
CA ASN A 29 4.92 -1.09 9.07
C ASN A 29 4.40 -0.23 7.91
N VAL A 30 4.30 1.08 8.15
CA VAL A 30 3.77 2.06 7.18
C VAL A 30 4.91 2.89 6.60
N VAL A 31 5.00 2.94 5.27
CA VAL A 31 5.91 3.86 4.56
C VAL A 31 5.37 5.28 4.69
N ARG A 32 6.18 6.20 5.21
CA ARG A 32 5.84 7.62 5.48
C ARG A 32 6.90 8.55 4.91
N ASN A 33 6.51 9.80 4.63
CA ASN A 33 7.33 10.90 4.10
C ASN A 33 7.84 10.67 2.67
N GLU A 34 8.70 9.67 2.46
CA GLU A 34 9.36 9.41 1.18
C GLU A 34 8.94 8.04 0.61
N PRO A 35 8.85 7.91 -0.73
CA PRO A 35 8.65 6.60 -1.36
C PRO A 35 9.79 5.65 -1.03
N LEU A 36 9.45 4.40 -0.72
CA LEU A 36 10.43 3.35 -0.43
C LEU A 36 10.71 2.52 -1.68
N ALA A 37 11.97 2.39 -2.11
CA ALA A 37 12.34 1.53 -3.23
C ALA A 37 12.08 0.05 -2.90
N THR A 38 11.61 -0.73 -3.88
CA THR A 38 11.38 -2.16 -3.73
C THR A 38 11.54 -2.91 -5.04
N ASP A 39 12.19 -4.08 -4.96
CA ASP A 39 12.25 -5.06 -6.05
C ASP A 39 11.10 -6.09 -5.98
N ASN A 40 10.18 -5.93 -5.01
CA ASN A 40 9.07 -6.85 -4.85
C ASN A 40 8.06 -6.68 -6.00
N LYS A 41 7.88 -7.74 -6.78
CA LYS A 41 6.92 -7.77 -7.90
C LYS A 41 5.51 -8.13 -7.49
N LEU A 42 5.30 -8.55 -6.24
CA LEU A 42 4.00 -9.00 -5.73
C LEU A 42 3.36 -7.95 -4.83
N PHE A 43 2.14 -7.54 -5.19
CA PHE A 43 1.34 -6.60 -4.40
C PHE A 43 -0.03 -7.19 -4.08
N LEU A 44 -0.47 -7.00 -2.84
CA LEU A 44 -1.84 -7.26 -2.40
C LEU A 44 -2.55 -5.92 -2.21
N LYS A 45 -3.70 -5.76 -2.84
CA LYS A 45 -4.62 -4.66 -2.60
C LYS A 45 -5.87 -5.21 -1.96
N ILE A 46 -6.21 -4.67 -0.80
CA ILE A 46 -7.51 -4.86 -0.16
C ILE A 46 -8.26 -3.54 -0.13
N SER A 47 -9.58 -3.59 -0.23
CA SER A 47 -10.41 -2.42 0.08
C SER A 47 -11.76 -2.85 0.61
N THR A 48 -12.26 -2.10 1.56
CA THR A 48 -13.59 -2.25 2.14
C THR A 48 -14.39 -0.98 1.93
N THR A 49 -15.71 -1.10 1.80
CA THR A 49 -16.63 0.03 1.77
C THR A 49 -17.36 0.14 3.11
N ALA A 50 -17.87 1.34 3.44
CA ALA A 50 -18.65 1.56 4.66
C ALA A 50 -19.91 0.67 4.75
N PHE A 51 -20.41 0.19 3.61
CA PHE A 51 -21.56 -0.73 3.52
C PHE A 51 -21.18 -2.21 3.63
N GLY A 52 -19.93 -2.52 4.00
CA GLY A 52 -19.48 -3.89 4.26
C GLY A 52 -19.03 -4.69 3.04
N GLN A 53 -18.88 -4.08 1.87
CA GLN A 53 -18.33 -4.77 0.70
C GLN A 53 -16.81 -4.82 0.82
N ALA A 54 -16.22 -5.98 0.56
CA ALA A 54 -14.78 -6.17 0.55
C ALA A 54 -14.31 -6.70 -0.80
N SER A 55 -13.16 -6.23 -1.29
CA SER A 55 -12.46 -6.82 -2.42
C SER A 55 -10.98 -6.99 -2.11
N ALA A 56 -10.42 -8.10 -2.58
CA ALA A 56 -9.00 -8.39 -2.54
C ALA A 56 -8.51 -8.66 -3.97
N SER A 57 -7.34 -8.15 -4.32
CA SER A 57 -6.70 -8.38 -5.61
C SER A 57 -5.20 -8.56 -5.41
N VAL A 58 -4.67 -9.62 -6.00
CA VAL A 58 -3.23 -9.91 -6.03
C VAL A 58 -2.72 -9.54 -7.41
N ILE A 59 -1.64 -8.78 -7.47
CA ILE A 59 -1.02 -8.30 -8.70
C ILE A 59 0.42 -8.76 -8.69
N CYS A 60 0.85 -9.42 -9.77
CA CYS A 60 2.23 -9.82 -9.99
C CYS A 60 2.77 -9.06 -11.21
N GLY A 61 3.84 -8.30 -11.02
CA GLY A 61 4.61 -7.72 -12.12
C GLY A 61 5.45 -8.77 -12.82
N VAL A 62 5.54 -8.69 -14.14
CA VAL A 62 6.38 -9.57 -14.97
C VAL A 62 7.82 -9.04 -14.95
#